data_AF-A0A257W655-F1
#
_entry.id   AF-A0A257W655-F1
#
_cell.length_a   1.000
_cell.length_b   1.000
_cell.length_c   1.000
_cell.angle_alpha   90.00
_cell.angle_beta   90.00
_cell.angle_gamma   90.00
#
_symmetry.space_group_name_H-M   'P 1'
#
loop_
_entity.id
_entity.type
_entity.pdbx_description
1 polymer ?
#
loop_
_entity_poly.entity_id
_entity_poly.type
_entity_poly.pdbx_seq_one_letter_code
_entity_poly.pdbx_strand_id
1 'polypeptide(L)'
;MAENSSSYEIVVGLEVHAQLLTQSKLFCGDSTEFGNAPNTQVSPVSLAHPGTLPVMNKEAIAFAVKMGLACDCEIERYNYFARKNYFYPDLPKGYQVSQHTTPICKGG
;
A
#
# COMPACT_ATOMS: atom_id res chain seq x y z
N MET A 1 46.59 -13.32 11.51
CA MET A 1 45.20 -13.79 11.43
C MET A 1 44.43 -12.99 12.47
N ALA A 2 43.58 -12.06 12.07
CA ALA A 2 42.85 -11.24 13.03
C ALA A 2 41.67 -12.07 13.56
N GLU A 3 41.63 -12.31 14.87
CA GLU A 3 40.48 -12.91 15.55
C GLU A 3 39.30 -11.96 15.47
N ASN A 4 38.23 -12.39 14.80
CA ASN A 4 36.98 -11.64 14.75
C ASN A 4 36.11 -12.08 15.93
N SER A 5 36.30 -11.42 17.08
CA SER A 5 35.47 -11.61 18.29
C SER A 5 34.36 -10.57 18.30
N SER A 6 33.24 -10.87 17.64
CA SER A 6 31.99 -10.13 17.86
C SER A 6 31.06 -11.00 18.68
N SER A 7 30.74 -10.58 19.91
CA SER A 7 29.75 -11.21 20.79
C SER A 7 28.30 -10.93 20.38
N TYR A 8 28.09 -10.24 19.25
CA TYR A 8 26.77 -9.82 18.78
C TYR A 8 26.58 -10.16 17.30
N GLU A 9 25.32 -10.44 16.94
CA GLU A 9 24.86 -10.70 15.58
C GLU A 9 23.96 -9.55 15.10
N ILE A 10 24.14 -9.11 13.84
CA ILE A 10 23.32 -8.07 13.23
C ILE A 10 22.09 -8.71 12.58
N VAL A 11 20.89 -8.27 12.97
CA VAL A 11 19.62 -8.67 12.38
C VAL A 11 18.94 -7.44 11.76
N VAL A 12 18.65 -7.48 10.45
CA VAL A 12 18.03 -6.37 9.70
C VAL A 12 16.77 -6.86 9.00
N GLY A 13 15.68 -6.10 9.16
CA GLY A 13 14.45 -6.23 8.38
C GLY A 13 14.23 -4.99 7.52
N LEU A 14 13.66 -5.16 6.33
CA LEU A 14 13.34 -4.07 5.42
C LEU A 14 11.83 -3.98 5.22
N GLU A 15 11.31 -2.75 5.26
CA GLU A 15 9.94 -2.42 4.87
C GLU A 15 10.00 -1.57 3.61
N VAL A 16 9.46 -2.09 2.50
CA VAL A 16 9.56 -1.45 1.19
C VAL A 16 8.17 -1.06 0.71
N HIS A 17 7.98 0.22 0.39
CA HIS A 17 6.78 0.72 -0.27
C HIS A 17 7.09 1.02 -1.74
N ALA A 18 6.37 0.37 -2.64
CA ALA A 18 6.47 0.59 -4.08
C ALA A 18 5.15 1.15 -4.63
N GLN A 19 5.23 2.26 -5.36
CA GLN A 19 4.06 2.86 -6.00
C GLN A 19 3.70 2.09 -7.27
N LEU A 20 2.46 1.56 -7.31
CA LEU A 20 1.93 0.90 -8.49
C LEU A 20 1.65 1.92 -9.61
N LEU A 21 2.07 1.61 -10.83
CA LEU A 21 1.90 2.47 -12.01
C LEU A 21 0.51 2.32 -12.64
N THR A 22 -0.56 2.43 -11.83
CA THR A 22 -1.95 2.42 -12.32
C THR A 22 -2.36 3.81 -12.81
N GLN A 23 -3.30 3.90 -13.74
CA GLN A 23 -3.75 5.21 -14.27
C GLN A 23 -4.63 6.00 -13.28
N SER A 24 -5.43 5.30 -12.49
CA SER A 24 -6.26 5.89 -11.42
C SER A 24 -5.80 5.43 -10.04
N LYS A 25 -6.15 6.22 -9.01
CA LYS A 25 -5.83 5.92 -7.61
C LYS A 25 -6.50 4.62 -7.14
N LEU A 26 -6.05 4.14 -5.98
CA LEU A 26 -6.43 2.84 -5.44
C LEU A 26 -7.94 2.71 -5.13
N PHE A 27 -8.59 3.81 -4.71
CA PHE A 27 -9.97 3.80 -4.22
C PHE A 27 -10.90 4.82 -4.92
N CYS A 28 -10.43 5.51 -5.95
CA CYS A 28 -11.21 6.51 -6.70
C CYS A 28 -10.65 6.71 -8.12
N GLY A 29 -11.37 7.44 -8.96
CA GLY A 29 -11.03 7.66 -10.37
C GLY A 29 -9.98 8.74 -10.64
N ASP A 30 -9.44 9.42 -9.62
CA ASP A 30 -8.45 10.48 -9.82
C ASP A 30 -7.16 9.93 -10.45
N SER A 31 -6.48 10.74 -11.26
CA SER A 31 -5.19 10.39 -11.86
C SER A 31 -4.08 10.21 -10.81
N THR A 32 -3.09 9.38 -11.15
CA THR A 32 -1.84 9.14 -10.41
C THR A 32 -0.63 9.86 -11.01
N GLU A 33 -0.82 10.57 -12.13
CA GLU A 33 0.27 11.18 -12.90
C GLU A 33 1.04 12.21 -12.08
N PHE A 34 2.37 12.07 -12.05
CA PHE A 34 3.27 12.94 -11.31
C PHE A 34 3.45 14.31 -11.98
N GLY A 35 3.68 15.36 -11.18
CA GLY A 35 4.09 16.68 -11.67
C GLY A 35 2.96 17.68 -11.92
N ASN A 36 1.70 17.29 -11.68
CA ASN A 36 0.57 18.20 -11.79
C ASN A 36 0.51 19.24 -10.65
N ALA A 37 -0.23 20.32 -10.88
CA ALA A 37 -0.37 21.40 -9.89
C ALA A 37 -1.05 20.92 -8.60
N PRO A 38 -0.75 21.54 -7.43
CA PRO A 38 -1.31 21.13 -6.15
C PRO A 38 -2.84 21.04 -6.16
N ASN A 39 -3.38 19.96 -5.58
CA ASN A 39 -4.81 19.73 -5.42
C ASN A 39 -5.65 19.78 -6.71
N THR A 40 -5.06 19.48 -7.86
CA THR A 40 -5.80 19.39 -9.15
C THR A 40 -6.26 17.96 -9.48
N GLN A 41 -5.56 16.95 -8.99
CA GLN A 41 -5.89 15.54 -9.16
C GLN A 41 -6.61 15.01 -7.92
N VAL A 42 -7.70 15.65 -7.51
CA VAL A 42 -8.45 15.28 -6.31
C VAL A 42 -9.96 15.26 -6.57
N SER A 43 -10.66 14.40 -5.84
CA SER A 43 -12.12 14.33 -5.79
C SER A 43 -12.61 14.27 -4.34
N PRO A 44 -13.93 14.39 -4.09
CA PRO A 44 -14.51 14.22 -2.75
C PRO A 44 -14.08 12.92 -2.04
N VAL A 45 -13.80 11.84 -2.79
CA VAL A 45 -13.34 10.56 -2.22
C VAL A 45 -11.90 10.66 -1.71
N SER A 46 -10.99 11.25 -2.51
CA SER A 46 -9.60 11.48 -2.09
C SER A 46 -9.52 12.45 -0.91
N LEU A 47 -10.35 13.49 -0.93
CA LEU A 47 -10.45 14.51 0.12
C LEU A 47 -11.25 14.07 1.35
N ALA A 48 -11.78 12.84 1.37
CA ALA A 48 -12.54 12.30 2.49
C ALA A 48 -13.79 13.11 2.86
N HIS A 49 -14.49 13.68 1.88
CA HIS A 49 -15.73 14.39 2.16
C HIS A 49 -16.76 13.45 2.81
N PRO A 50 -17.55 13.95 3.77
CA PRO A 50 -18.60 13.16 4.42
C PRO A 50 -19.54 12.50 3.39
N GLY A 51 -19.83 11.21 3.58
CA GLY A 51 -20.74 10.44 2.73
C GLY A 51 -20.10 9.77 1.49
N THR A 52 -18.82 10.01 1.22
CA THR A 52 -18.12 9.35 0.11
C THR A 52 -17.70 7.91 0.46
N LEU A 53 -17.63 7.04 -0.55
CA LEU A 53 -17.27 5.63 -0.39
C LEU A 53 -16.10 5.24 -1.32
N PRO A 54 -15.17 4.38 -0.87
CA PRO A 54 -14.07 3.89 -1.68
C PRO A 54 -14.52 2.80 -2.67
N VAL A 55 -13.94 2.79 -3.87
CA VAL A 55 -14.15 1.72 -4.86
C VAL A 55 -12.78 1.20 -5.33
N MET A 56 -12.56 -0.10 -5.18
CA MET A 56 -11.25 -0.71 -5.40
C MET A 56 -10.82 -0.71 -6.87
N ASN A 57 -9.56 -0.35 -7.12
CA ASN A 57 -8.94 -0.43 -8.44
C ASN A 57 -8.56 -1.88 -8.80
N LYS A 58 -9.15 -2.41 -9.88
CA LYS A 58 -8.91 -3.78 -10.36
C LYS A 58 -7.48 -4.01 -10.85
N GLU A 59 -6.87 -3.02 -11.49
CA GLU A 59 -5.48 -3.12 -11.99
C GLU A 59 -4.49 -3.21 -10.83
N ALA A 60 -4.73 -2.46 -9.76
CA ALA A 60 -3.89 -2.52 -8.56
C ALA A 60 -3.86 -3.92 -7.93
N ILE A 61 -5.00 -4.63 -7.91
CA ILE A 61 -5.06 -6.04 -7.46
C ILE A 61 -4.24 -6.93 -8.40
N ALA A 62 -4.39 -6.76 -9.72
CA ALA A 62 -3.65 -7.56 -10.69
C ALA A 62 -2.13 -7.37 -10.54
N PHE A 63 -1.66 -6.16 -10.29
CA PHE A 63 -0.24 -5.89 -10.01
C PHE A 63 0.23 -6.49 -8.69
N ALA A 64 -0.57 -6.41 -7.62
CA ALA A 64 -0.25 -7.05 -6.34
C ALA A 64 -0.12 -8.57 -6.48
N VAL A 65 -1.06 -9.23 -7.15
CA VAL A 65 -1.00 -10.68 -7.43
C VAL A 65 0.20 -11.02 -8.31
N LYS A 66 0.46 -10.23 -9.36
CA LYS A 66 1.62 -10.42 -10.24
C LYS A 66 2.93 -10.33 -9.45
N MET A 67 3.04 -9.36 -8.53
CA MET A 67 4.21 -9.22 -7.66
C MET A 67 4.34 -10.44 -6.73
N GLY A 68 3.25 -10.89 -6.11
CA GLY A 68 3.26 -12.09 -5.27
C GLY A 68 3.78 -13.32 -6.02
N LEU A 69 3.27 -13.58 -7.22
CA LEU A 69 3.73 -14.70 -8.05
C LEU A 69 5.21 -14.56 -8.46
N ALA A 70 5.69 -13.33 -8.69
CA ALA A 70 7.09 -13.08 -9.04
C ALA A 70 8.05 -13.25 -7.85
N CYS A 71 7.53 -13.15 -6.62
CA CYS A 71 8.26 -13.35 -5.37
C CYS A 71 7.92 -14.69 -4.72
N ASP A 72 7.44 -15.68 -5.49
CA ASP A 72 7.09 -17.03 -5.01
C ASP A 72 6.17 -17.06 -3.77
N CYS A 73 5.32 -16.04 -3.61
CA CYS A 73 4.38 -15.95 -2.51
C CYS A 73 3.16 -16.86 -2.74
N GLU A 74 2.58 -17.35 -1.64
CA GLU A 74 1.22 -17.86 -1.61
C GLU A 74 0.22 -16.71 -1.74
N ILE A 75 -0.74 -16.84 -2.67
CA ILE A 75 -1.79 -15.85 -2.89
C ILE A 75 -3.01 -16.18 -2.03
N GLU A 76 -3.35 -15.28 -1.10
CA GLU A 76 -4.48 -15.43 -0.20
C GLU A 76 -5.82 -15.27 -0.95
N ARG A 77 -6.61 -16.36 -0.98
CA ARG A 77 -7.92 -16.38 -1.65
C ARG A 77 -8.96 -15.52 -0.93
N TYR A 78 -8.85 -15.39 0.39
CA TYR A 78 -9.78 -14.63 1.21
C TYR A 78 -9.03 -13.51 1.94
N ASN A 79 -8.98 -12.35 1.30
CA ASN A 79 -8.36 -11.16 1.85
C ASN A 79 -9.34 -9.99 1.96
N TYR A 80 -9.04 -9.05 2.85
CA TYR A 80 -9.83 -7.84 3.03
C TYR A 80 -8.95 -6.65 3.39
N PHE A 81 -9.46 -5.45 3.13
CA PHE A 81 -8.86 -4.22 3.61
C PHE A 81 -9.31 -3.91 5.05
N ALA A 82 -8.39 -3.37 5.83
CA ALA A 82 -8.57 -2.89 7.20
C ALA A 82 -8.25 -1.38 7.28
N ARG A 83 -8.73 -0.74 8.35
CA ARG A 83 -8.44 0.67 8.63
C ARG A 83 -7.32 0.77 9.66
N LYS A 84 -6.19 1.36 9.28
CA LYS A 84 -5.09 1.73 10.19
C LYS A 84 -5.32 3.18 10.63
N ASN A 85 -5.84 3.37 11.84
CA ASN A 85 -6.30 4.68 12.34
C ASN A 85 -5.14 5.48 12.95
N TYR A 86 -4.94 6.71 12.47
CA TYR A 86 -4.01 7.68 13.05
C TYR A 86 -4.31 9.08 12.48
N PHE A 87 -3.98 10.12 13.25
CA PHE A 87 -4.21 11.51 12.83
C PHE A 87 -2.94 12.10 12.22
N TYR A 88 -3.05 12.58 10.99
CA TYR A 88 -2.01 13.36 10.36
C TYR A 88 -2.64 14.26 9.26
N PRO A 89 -2.14 15.50 9.02
CA PRO A 89 -2.75 16.43 8.07
C PRO A 89 -2.84 15.95 6.62
N ASP A 90 -1.95 15.04 6.19
CA ASP A 90 -1.98 14.44 4.84
C ASP A 90 -2.96 13.27 4.70
N LEU A 91 -3.57 12.84 5.82
CA LEU A 91 -4.45 11.69 5.89
C LEU A 91 -5.89 12.14 6.19
N PRO A 92 -6.65 12.56 5.16
CA PRO A 92 -7.92 13.28 5.36
C PRO A 92 -9.02 12.42 6.01
N LYS A 93 -8.91 11.10 5.94
CA LYS A 93 -9.89 10.16 6.55
C LYS A 93 -9.66 9.88 8.03
N GLY A 94 -8.50 10.26 8.59
CA GLY A 94 -8.06 9.80 9.93
C GLY A 94 -7.72 8.30 10.02
N TYR A 95 -7.70 7.62 8.87
CA TYR A 95 -7.21 6.24 8.74
C TYR A 95 -6.70 5.97 7.33
N GLN A 96 -5.66 5.14 7.25
CA GLN A 96 -5.19 4.55 6.01
C GLN A 96 -5.96 3.25 5.75
N VAL A 97 -6.43 3.06 4.52
CA VAL A 97 -6.98 1.78 4.07
C VAL A 97 -5.79 0.91 3.64
N SER A 98 -5.54 -0.19 4.35
CA SER A 98 -4.43 -1.11 4.13
C SER A 98 -4.89 -2.55 4.39
N GLN A 99 -3.97 -3.51 4.51
CA GLN A 99 -4.26 -4.88 4.94
C GLN A 99 -3.62 -5.15 6.30
N HIS A 100 -4.21 -6.06 7.08
CA HIS A 100 -3.69 -6.45 8.39
C HIS A 100 -3.44 -7.96 8.44
N THR A 101 -4.42 -8.75 8.88
CA THR A 101 -4.27 -10.20 9.10
C THR A 101 -4.40 -11.05 7.83
N THR A 102 -4.92 -10.48 6.74
CA THR A 102 -5.15 -11.18 5.47
C THR A 102 -4.52 -10.42 4.29
N PRO A 103 -3.18 -10.37 4.19
CA PRO A 103 -2.50 -9.74 3.05
C PRO A 103 -2.75 -10.53 1.75
N ILE A 104 -2.59 -9.90 0.58
CA ILE A 104 -2.72 -10.58 -0.72
C ILE A 104 -1.65 -11.68 -0.89
N CYS A 105 -0.43 -11.46 -0.42
CA CYS A 105 0.73 -12.33 -0.62
C CYS A 105 1.35 -12.74 0.72
N LYS A 106 1.78 -14.00 0.86
CA LYS A 106 2.45 -14.55 2.06
C LYS A 106 3.62 -15.47 1.69
N GLY A 107 4.65 -15.53 2.53
CA GLY A 107 5.64 -16.61 2.51
C GLY A 107 6.56 -16.69 1.28
N GLY A 108 6.90 -15.54 0.69
CA GLY A 108 7.97 -15.42 -0.30
C GLY A 108 9.34 -15.12 0.29
#